data_AF-A0A9W8EVC9-F1
#
_entry.id   AF-A0A9W8EVC9-F1
#
_cell.length_a   1.000
_cell.length_b   1.000
_cell.length_c   1.000
_cell.angle_alpha   90.00
_cell.angle_beta   90.00
_cell.angle_gamma   90.00
#
_symmetry.space_group_name_H-M   'P 1'
#
loop_
_entity.id
_entity.type
_entity.pdbx_description
1 polymer ?
#
loop_
_entity_poly.entity_id
_entity_poly.type
_entity_poly.pdbx_seq_one_letter_code
_entity_poly.pdbx_strand_id
1 'polypeptide(L)'
;MSIPANSSNGVSAPLSDADHRKRTQEEMKLELSKPDAIMEPSTESVVDRYLEAGGAPFNTMNLLMSSYEGLAAMTNMVSSDLGPVYGSGINSAISEAVSRKIIESFDPQVADSKYNETEQLPEYIEAMIPHQVWRKTIYRLSERHPGSTMLSAALQHIADQGYQAEMMSLSSAPLHTHIFYSLLAECLENMSPANEENIHQKLGELITAVCRREQTYLVARYIFHGVQQKLGAKAAGIRRIDDELETYMLDNYKRPQLAINIQLLLSGLVVGGGNSVVDAAASIIQEEYAATGDVASLYNEYHGAVVSGKLAPPVDILRNGCVLHPIIEQVFGHLWDTTVQKMRPELANKYI
;
A
#
# COMPACT_ATOMS: atom_id res chain seq x y z
N MET A 1 49.26 27.04 48.26
CA MET A 1 47.88 27.51 48.06
C MET A 1 47.90 28.68 47.10
N SER A 2 47.72 28.41 45.80
CA SER A 2 47.39 29.42 44.79
C SER A 2 46.66 28.70 43.67
N ILE A 3 45.37 28.98 43.51
CA ILE A 3 44.61 28.62 42.32
C ILE A 3 44.69 29.83 41.38
N PRO A 4 44.94 29.60 40.08
CA PRO A 4 44.23 30.32 39.02
C PRO A 4 43.52 29.29 38.13
N ALA A 5 42.19 29.35 38.05
CA ALA A 5 41.43 30.11 37.05
C ALA A 5 41.41 29.39 35.70
N ASN A 6 40.36 28.58 35.56
CA ASN A 6 39.92 27.91 34.35
C ASN A 6 39.44 28.96 33.32
N SER A 7 40.07 29.00 32.16
CA SER A 7 39.54 29.70 30.97
C SER A 7 39.70 28.81 29.75
N SER A 8 38.94 27.71 29.72
CA SER A 8 38.66 26.96 28.50
C SER A 8 37.57 27.69 27.71
N ASN A 9 37.97 28.57 26.79
CA ASN A 9 37.14 29.01 25.68
C ASN A 9 38.05 29.20 24.45
N GLY A 10 38.42 28.06 23.85
CA GLY A 10 39.03 28.02 22.53
C GLY A 10 37.95 28.27 21.49
N VAL A 11 37.72 29.53 21.15
CA VAL A 11 36.94 29.94 19.99
C VAL A 11 37.68 29.42 18.76
N SER A 12 37.09 28.46 18.05
CA SER A 12 37.53 28.02 16.74
C SER A 12 37.52 29.20 15.79
N ALA A 13 38.71 29.62 15.34
CA ALA A 13 38.87 30.67 14.34
C ALA A 13 38.10 30.30 13.04
N PRO A 14 37.38 31.25 12.41
CA PRO A 14 36.72 31.00 11.13
C PRO A 14 37.77 30.71 10.05
N LEU A 15 37.61 29.60 9.34
CA LEU A 15 38.44 29.22 8.20
C LEU A 15 38.44 30.35 7.15
N SER A 16 39.63 30.69 6.66
CA SER A 16 39.79 31.71 5.61
C SER A 16 39.09 31.28 4.32
N ASP A 17 38.48 32.21 3.58
CA ASP A 17 37.89 31.98 2.24
C ASP A 17 38.89 31.33 1.25
N ALA A 18 40.18 31.46 1.49
CA ALA A 18 41.23 30.81 0.71
C ALA A 18 41.35 29.31 1.02
N ASP A 19 41.10 28.89 2.26
CA ASP A 19 41.16 27.49 2.68
C ASP A 19 39.90 26.72 2.25
N HIS A 20 38.75 27.40 2.25
CA HIS A 20 37.52 26.85 1.66
C HIS A 20 37.67 26.57 0.17
N ARG A 21 38.18 27.53 -0.61
CA ARG A 21 38.43 27.35 -2.05
C ARG A 21 39.41 26.22 -2.35
N LYS A 22 40.47 26.06 -1.55
CA LYS A 22 41.42 24.95 -1.71
C LYS A 22 40.80 23.58 -1.42
N ARG A 23 39.99 23.46 -0.37
CA ARG A 23 39.27 22.20 -0.07
C ARG A 23 38.30 21.84 -1.18
N THR A 24 37.52 22.81 -1.67
CA THR A 24 36.61 22.58 -2.80
C THR A 24 37.38 22.16 -4.05
N GLN A 25 38.55 22.74 -4.33
CA GLN A 25 39.40 22.29 -5.45
C GLN A 25 39.90 20.84 -5.29
N GLU A 26 40.30 20.44 -4.09
CA GLU A 26 40.79 19.08 -3.83
C GLU A 26 39.66 18.04 -3.93
N GLU A 27 38.48 18.36 -3.40
CA GLU A 27 37.28 17.52 -3.51
C GLU A 27 36.87 17.33 -4.98
N MET A 28 36.80 18.41 -5.77
CA MET A 28 36.44 18.32 -7.19
C MET A 28 37.52 17.58 -8.01
N LYS A 29 38.81 17.72 -7.67
CA LYS A 29 39.88 16.95 -8.32
C LYS A 29 39.75 15.45 -8.09
N LEU A 30 39.41 15.05 -6.87
CA LEU A 30 39.16 13.65 -6.53
C LEU A 30 37.98 13.11 -7.36
N GLU A 31 36.93 13.90 -7.49
CA GLU A 31 35.74 13.52 -8.26
C GLU A 31 36.04 13.37 -9.76
N LEU A 32 36.81 14.29 -10.35
CA LEU A 32 37.23 14.23 -11.76
C LEU A 32 38.23 13.10 -12.07
N SER A 33 38.91 12.60 -11.03
CA SER A 33 39.88 11.51 -11.13
C SER A 33 39.24 10.13 -11.01
N LYS A 34 37.93 10.04 -10.74
CA LYS A 34 37.21 8.77 -10.75
C LYS A 34 37.23 8.15 -12.16
N PRO A 35 37.31 6.82 -12.28
CA PRO A 35 37.32 6.15 -13.57
C PRO A 35 36.06 6.49 -14.36
N ASP A 36 36.23 6.84 -15.64
CA ASP A 36 35.16 7.28 -16.54
C ASP A 36 34.32 8.47 -16.03
N ALA A 37 34.89 9.34 -15.20
CA ALA A 37 34.21 10.55 -14.73
C ALA A 37 33.62 11.39 -15.87
N ILE A 38 34.25 11.41 -17.05
CA ILE A 38 33.72 12.13 -18.23
C ILE A 38 32.32 11.65 -18.69
N MET A 39 31.93 10.43 -18.35
CA MET A 39 30.65 9.83 -18.71
C MET A 39 29.55 10.09 -17.68
N GLU A 40 29.88 10.64 -16.51
CA GLU A 40 28.91 10.93 -15.45
C GLU A 40 28.15 12.24 -15.72
N PRO A 41 26.83 12.29 -15.52
CA PRO A 41 26.01 13.47 -15.80
C PRO A 41 26.33 14.66 -14.88
N SER A 42 26.94 14.42 -13.72
CA SER A 42 27.34 15.48 -12.78
C SER A 42 28.62 16.21 -13.19
N THR A 43 29.35 15.71 -14.18
CA THR A 43 30.72 16.19 -14.47
C THR A 43 30.76 17.65 -14.92
N GLU A 44 29.78 18.11 -15.69
CA GLU A 44 29.68 19.52 -16.07
C GLU A 44 29.62 20.43 -14.83
N SER A 45 28.73 20.11 -13.88
CA SER A 45 28.60 20.88 -12.63
C SER A 45 29.86 20.84 -11.74
N VAL A 46 30.62 19.75 -11.78
CA VAL A 46 31.88 19.58 -11.05
C VAL A 46 32.99 20.40 -11.70
N VAL A 47 33.03 20.45 -13.04
CA VAL A 47 33.97 21.27 -13.81
C VAL A 47 33.71 22.75 -13.54
N ASP A 48 32.46 23.21 -13.59
CA ASP A 48 32.10 24.60 -13.33
C ASP A 48 32.51 25.03 -11.91
N ARG A 49 32.18 24.22 -10.90
CA ARG A 49 32.60 24.48 -9.50
C ARG A 49 34.12 24.52 -9.33
N TYR A 50 34.85 23.67 -10.05
CA TYR A 50 36.32 23.68 -10.01
C TYR A 50 36.90 24.95 -10.64
N LEU A 51 36.32 25.43 -11.74
CA LEU A 51 36.72 26.67 -12.41
C LEU A 51 36.39 27.90 -11.57
N GLU A 52 35.19 27.94 -10.97
CA GLU A 52 34.77 29.01 -10.05
C GLU A 52 35.66 29.11 -8.81
N ALA A 53 36.17 27.97 -8.31
CA ALA A 53 37.13 27.94 -7.21
C ALA A 53 38.54 28.41 -7.60
N GLY A 54 38.78 28.78 -8.87
CA GLY A 54 40.08 29.26 -9.38
C GLY A 54 41.00 28.15 -9.89
N GLY A 55 40.43 26.98 -10.24
CA GLY A 55 41.17 25.87 -10.82
C GLY A 55 41.58 26.12 -12.28
N ALA A 56 42.74 25.61 -12.69
CA ALA A 56 43.21 25.74 -14.07
C ALA A 56 42.47 24.76 -15.02
N PRO A 57 41.87 25.22 -16.13
CA PRO A 57 41.13 24.36 -17.08
C PRO A 57 41.95 23.20 -17.64
N PHE A 58 43.26 23.42 -17.85
CA PHE A 58 44.16 22.41 -18.37
C PHE A 58 44.31 21.20 -17.43
N ASN A 59 44.24 21.44 -16.12
CA ASN A 59 44.30 20.36 -15.13
C ASN A 59 43.03 19.51 -15.18
N THR A 60 41.86 20.13 -15.32
CA THR A 60 40.58 19.43 -15.49
C THR A 60 40.62 18.51 -16.71
N MET A 61 41.11 19.03 -17.84
CA MET A 61 41.21 18.27 -19.09
C MET A 61 42.16 17.08 -18.96
N ASN A 62 43.34 17.27 -18.37
CA ASN A 62 44.27 16.17 -18.13
C ASN A 62 43.70 15.12 -17.19
N LEU A 63 43.02 15.53 -16.11
CA LEU A 63 42.43 14.60 -15.15
C LEU A 63 41.35 13.74 -15.82
N LEU A 64 40.41 14.37 -16.56
CA LEU A 64 39.35 13.67 -17.29
C LEU A 64 39.89 12.74 -18.40
N MET A 65 40.93 13.16 -19.12
CA MET A 65 41.56 12.30 -20.13
C MET A 65 42.29 11.12 -19.49
N SER A 66 43.00 11.35 -18.38
CA SER A 66 43.78 10.32 -17.72
C SER A 66 42.92 9.29 -16.98
N SER A 67 41.69 9.67 -16.58
CA SER A 67 40.75 8.80 -15.89
C SER A 67 39.76 8.09 -16.83
N TYR A 68 39.78 8.38 -18.13
CA TYR A 68 38.94 7.70 -19.10
C TYR A 68 39.49 6.30 -19.42
N GLU A 69 38.74 5.28 -19.02
CA GLU A 69 39.06 3.87 -19.27
C GLU A 69 38.11 3.25 -20.31
N GLY A 70 36.96 3.88 -20.58
CA GLY A 70 36.00 3.45 -21.60
C GLY A 70 35.22 2.18 -21.24
N LEU A 71 34.98 1.94 -19.94
CA LEU A 71 34.29 0.75 -19.42
C LEU A 71 32.90 0.57 -20.06
N ALA A 72 32.17 1.67 -20.27
CA ALA A 72 30.86 1.64 -20.94
C ALA A 72 30.98 1.17 -22.41
N ALA A 73 31.96 1.68 -23.15
CA ALA A 73 32.20 1.28 -24.53
C ALA A 73 32.66 -0.18 -24.63
N MET A 74 33.54 -0.62 -23.73
CA MET A 74 33.97 -2.01 -23.63
C MET A 74 32.81 -2.95 -23.28
N THR A 75 31.91 -2.54 -22.38
CA THR A 75 30.71 -3.31 -22.03
C THR A 75 29.77 -3.47 -23.22
N ASN A 76 29.58 -2.41 -24.01
CA ASN A 76 28.78 -2.48 -25.23
C ASN A 76 29.41 -3.40 -26.28
N MET A 77 30.74 -3.38 -26.41
CA MET A 77 31.48 -4.26 -27.31
C MET A 77 31.35 -5.72 -26.89
N VAL A 78 31.56 -6.02 -25.60
CA VAL A 78 31.35 -7.36 -25.04
C VAL A 78 29.91 -7.82 -25.23
N SER A 79 28.92 -6.94 -25.04
CA SER A 79 27.51 -7.27 -25.31
C SER A 79 27.25 -7.61 -26.78
N SER A 80 27.87 -6.88 -27.70
CA SER A 80 27.77 -7.13 -29.14
C SER A 80 28.42 -8.46 -29.53
N ASP A 81 29.61 -8.76 -28.97
CA ASP A 81 30.39 -9.96 -29.30
C ASP A 81 29.78 -11.23 -28.70
N LEU A 82 29.12 -11.11 -27.54
CA LEU A 82 28.41 -12.22 -26.91
C LEU A 82 27.04 -12.48 -27.56
N GLY A 83 26.46 -11.48 -28.25
CA GLY A 83 25.16 -11.54 -28.92
C GLY A 83 24.95 -12.79 -29.79
N PRO A 84 25.89 -13.14 -30.68
CA PRO A 84 25.84 -14.35 -31.51
C PRO A 84 25.94 -15.67 -30.73
N VAL A 85 26.59 -15.65 -29.56
CA VAL A 85 26.92 -16.87 -28.79
C VAL A 85 25.79 -17.27 -27.84
N TYR A 86 25.13 -16.29 -27.21
CA TYR A 86 24.06 -16.52 -26.23
C TYR A 86 22.67 -16.10 -26.73
N GLY A 87 22.56 -15.55 -27.94
CA GLY A 87 21.30 -15.11 -28.55
C GLY A 87 20.74 -13.82 -27.93
N SER A 88 19.45 -13.55 -28.18
CA SER A 88 18.75 -12.33 -27.76
C SER A 88 18.61 -12.12 -26.24
N GLY A 89 19.09 -13.07 -25.43
CA GLY A 89 18.97 -13.05 -23.96
C GLY A 89 19.94 -12.10 -23.25
N ILE A 90 20.98 -11.60 -23.92
CA ILE A 90 22.00 -10.73 -23.30
C ILE A 90 21.41 -9.37 -22.92
N ASN A 91 20.64 -8.74 -23.81
CA ASN A 91 20.01 -7.45 -23.51
C ASN A 91 19.03 -7.55 -22.34
N SER A 92 18.30 -8.67 -22.23
CA SER A 92 17.46 -8.92 -21.06
C SER A 92 18.27 -9.15 -19.78
N ALA A 93 19.39 -9.88 -19.86
CA ALA A 93 20.25 -10.13 -18.70
C ALA A 93 20.92 -8.84 -18.20
N ILE A 94 21.37 -7.98 -19.11
CA ILE A 94 21.93 -6.66 -18.78
C ILE A 94 20.84 -5.78 -18.17
N SER A 95 19.66 -5.69 -18.81
CA SER A 95 18.55 -4.89 -18.28
C SER A 95 18.11 -5.37 -16.89
N GLU A 96 18.14 -6.68 -16.64
CA GLU A 96 17.82 -7.26 -15.33
C GLU A 96 18.91 -6.97 -14.29
N ALA A 97 20.19 -7.03 -14.67
CA ALA A 97 21.30 -6.66 -13.79
C ALA A 97 21.25 -5.17 -13.41
N VAL A 98 20.98 -4.29 -14.38
CA VAL A 98 20.78 -2.85 -14.16
C VAL A 98 19.56 -2.61 -13.27
N SER A 99 18.42 -3.26 -13.58
CA SER A 99 17.20 -3.20 -12.77
C SER A 99 17.47 -3.57 -11.31
N ARG A 100 18.24 -4.64 -11.06
CA ARG A 100 18.64 -5.04 -9.70
C ARG A 100 19.49 -3.97 -9.01
N LYS A 101 20.45 -3.39 -9.72
CA LYS A 101 21.30 -2.32 -9.18
C LYS A 101 20.52 -1.05 -8.86
N ILE A 102 19.56 -0.68 -9.69
CA ILE A 102 18.64 0.43 -9.39
C ILE A 102 17.89 0.13 -8.09
N ILE A 103 17.31 -1.07 -7.94
CA ILE A 103 16.57 -1.45 -6.73
C ILE A 103 17.45 -1.45 -5.46
N GLU A 104 18.75 -1.75 -5.59
CA GLU A 104 19.70 -1.74 -4.47
C GLU A 104 20.17 -0.34 -4.08
N SER A 105 20.30 0.57 -5.05
CA SER A 105 20.90 1.90 -4.87
C SER A 105 19.88 3.03 -4.77
N PHE A 106 18.60 2.75 -5.00
CA PHE A 106 17.56 3.77 -5.00
C PHE A 106 17.35 4.39 -3.61
N ASP A 107 17.45 5.71 -3.55
CA ASP A 107 17.10 6.51 -2.38
C ASP A 107 15.81 7.31 -2.65
N PRO A 108 14.70 7.00 -1.96
CA PRO A 108 13.43 7.69 -2.16
C PRO A 108 13.48 9.18 -1.75
N GLN A 109 14.31 9.57 -0.79
CA GLN A 109 14.34 10.96 -0.30
C GLN A 109 14.97 11.89 -1.34
N VAL A 110 16.07 11.46 -1.96
CA VAL A 110 16.75 12.23 -3.00
C VAL A 110 15.88 12.33 -4.25
N ALA A 111 15.22 11.23 -4.62
CA ALA A 111 14.31 11.19 -5.76
C ALA A 111 13.11 12.12 -5.57
N ASP A 112 12.48 12.07 -4.40
CA ASP A 112 11.33 12.91 -4.07
C ASP A 112 11.71 14.39 -3.92
N SER A 113 12.90 14.71 -3.39
CA SER A 113 13.38 16.10 -3.32
C SER A 113 13.44 16.73 -4.71
N LYS A 114 14.02 16.01 -5.69
CA LYS A 114 14.11 16.49 -7.07
C LYS A 114 12.74 16.59 -7.73
N TYR A 115 11.86 15.63 -7.45
CA TYR A 115 10.50 15.63 -8.00
C TYR A 115 9.65 16.78 -7.44
N ASN A 116 9.76 17.09 -6.15
CA ASN A 116 9.01 18.18 -5.53
C ASN A 116 9.46 19.57 -6.00
N GLU A 117 10.68 19.70 -6.52
CA GLU A 117 11.17 20.95 -7.11
C GLU A 117 10.58 21.21 -8.51
N THR A 118 10.39 20.15 -9.30
CA THR A 118 9.91 20.27 -10.69
C THR A 118 8.43 19.98 -10.86
N GLU A 119 7.82 19.22 -9.94
CA GLU A 119 6.48 18.61 -10.02
C GLU A 119 6.21 17.87 -11.35
N GLN A 120 7.28 17.53 -12.07
CA GLN A 120 7.25 16.87 -13.37
C GLN A 120 8.06 15.60 -13.29
N LEU A 121 7.55 14.54 -13.91
CA LEU A 121 8.28 13.30 -14.04
C LEU A 121 9.57 13.55 -14.82
N PRO A 122 10.73 13.09 -14.34
CA PRO A 122 11.96 13.22 -15.10
C PRO A 122 11.87 12.50 -16.44
N GLU A 123 12.41 13.09 -17.51
CA GLU A 123 12.37 12.55 -18.88
C GLU A 123 12.86 11.10 -18.98
N TYR A 124 13.86 10.74 -18.16
CA TYR A 124 14.37 9.36 -18.13
C TYR A 124 13.31 8.36 -17.63
N ILE A 125 12.42 8.74 -16.72
CA ILE A 125 11.31 7.89 -16.28
C ILE A 125 10.28 7.77 -17.39
N GLU A 126 9.95 8.86 -18.07
CA GLU A 126 9.02 8.83 -19.20
C GLU A 126 9.52 7.90 -20.32
N ALA A 127 10.83 7.95 -20.62
CA ALA A 127 11.48 7.05 -21.58
C ALA A 127 11.50 5.58 -21.12
N MET A 128 11.42 5.31 -19.81
CA MET A 128 11.37 3.97 -19.25
C MET A 128 9.98 3.32 -19.37
N ILE A 129 8.90 4.10 -19.28
CA ILE A 129 7.51 3.59 -19.24
C ILE A 129 7.14 2.68 -20.43
N PRO A 130 7.51 2.95 -21.69
CA PRO A 130 7.18 2.09 -22.83
C PRO A 130 7.70 0.65 -22.68
N HIS A 131 8.80 0.44 -21.94
CA HIS A 131 9.45 -0.85 -21.80
C HIS A 131 8.98 -1.62 -20.56
N GLN A 132 8.46 -2.84 -20.77
CA GLN A 132 7.91 -3.68 -19.71
C GLN A 132 8.91 -4.01 -18.58
N VAL A 133 10.20 -4.17 -18.91
CA VAL A 133 11.25 -4.47 -17.91
C VAL A 133 11.35 -3.34 -16.89
N TRP A 134 11.31 -2.09 -17.34
CA TRP A 134 11.43 -0.92 -16.48
C TRP A 134 10.15 -0.63 -15.71
N ARG A 135 8.97 -0.87 -16.30
CA ARG A 135 7.71 -0.86 -15.54
C ARG A 135 7.78 -1.81 -14.36
N LYS A 136 8.25 -3.05 -14.57
CA LYS A 136 8.48 -4.02 -13.48
C LYS A 136 9.47 -3.53 -12.43
N THR A 137 10.51 -2.79 -12.82
CA THR A 137 11.43 -2.15 -11.86
C THR A 137 10.72 -1.10 -11.02
N ILE A 138 9.93 -0.21 -11.65
CA ILE A 138 9.16 0.84 -10.97
C ILE A 138 8.17 0.21 -9.98
N TYR A 139 7.48 -0.86 -10.39
CA TYR A 139 6.62 -1.63 -9.51
C TYR A 139 7.37 -2.17 -8.28
N ARG A 140 8.53 -2.81 -8.46
CA ARG A 140 9.34 -3.31 -7.34
C ARG A 140 9.82 -2.21 -6.41
N LEU A 141 10.20 -1.06 -6.97
CA LEU A 141 10.61 0.11 -6.19
C LEU A 141 9.45 0.66 -5.36
N SER A 142 8.23 0.74 -5.93
CA SER A 142 7.07 1.23 -5.20
C SER A 142 6.62 0.28 -4.10
N GLU A 143 6.78 -1.04 -4.26
CA GLU A 143 6.51 -2.00 -3.17
C GLU A 143 7.46 -1.77 -1.98
N ARG A 144 8.73 -1.45 -2.27
CA ARG A 144 9.77 -1.24 -1.25
C ARG A 144 9.68 0.13 -0.60
N HIS A 145 9.20 1.13 -1.34
CA HIS A 145 9.13 2.53 -0.91
C HIS A 145 7.73 3.13 -1.19
N PRO A 146 6.67 2.67 -0.48
CA PRO A 146 5.29 3.11 -0.73
C PRO A 146 5.03 4.59 -0.40
N GLY A 147 5.93 5.24 0.35
CA GLY A 147 5.83 6.66 0.70
C GLY A 147 6.45 7.62 -0.32
N SER A 148 7.04 7.12 -1.41
CA SER A 148 7.67 7.99 -2.42
C SER A 148 6.62 8.66 -3.30
N THR A 149 6.69 9.99 -3.35
CA THR A 149 5.84 10.85 -4.19
C THR A 149 6.16 10.67 -5.68
N MET A 150 7.45 10.60 -6.04
CA MET A 150 7.88 10.39 -7.42
C MET A 150 7.42 9.03 -7.96
N LEU A 151 7.56 7.96 -7.17
CA LEU A 151 7.11 6.62 -7.58
C LEU A 151 5.59 6.55 -7.71
N SER A 152 4.85 7.24 -6.83
CA SER A 152 3.39 7.32 -6.92
C SER A 152 2.94 8.04 -8.19
N ALA A 153 3.61 9.14 -8.56
CA ALA A 153 3.37 9.83 -9.82
C ALA A 153 3.73 8.96 -11.04
N ALA A 154 4.85 8.24 -11.00
CA ALA A 154 5.26 7.35 -12.08
C ALA A 154 4.24 6.23 -12.33
N LEU A 155 3.66 5.68 -11.27
CA LEU A 155 2.60 4.69 -11.38
C LEU A 155 1.31 5.26 -11.96
N GLN A 156 0.95 6.51 -11.60
CA GLN A 156 -0.16 7.21 -12.22
C GLN A 156 0.06 7.36 -13.73
N HIS A 157 1.25 7.80 -14.15
CA HIS A 157 1.58 7.92 -15.58
C HIS A 157 1.54 6.57 -16.32
N ILE A 158 2.02 5.50 -15.69
CA ILE A 158 1.91 4.13 -16.25
C ILE A 158 0.44 3.74 -16.43
N ALA A 159 -0.42 4.10 -15.48
CA ALA A 159 -1.85 3.85 -15.53
C ALA A 159 -2.54 4.64 -16.66
N ASP A 160 -2.18 5.93 -16.80
CA ASP A 160 -2.75 6.83 -17.81
C ASP A 160 -2.35 6.42 -19.24
N GLN A 161 -1.17 5.81 -19.41
CA GLN A 161 -0.73 5.24 -20.69
C GLN A 161 -1.39 3.88 -21.03
N GLY A 162 -2.30 3.37 -20.18
CA GLY A 162 -3.09 2.18 -20.46
C GLY A 162 -2.44 0.85 -20.05
N TYR A 163 -1.35 0.87 -19.28
CA TYR A 163 -0.72 -0.36 -18.77
C TYR A 163 -1.33 -0.87 -17.45
N GLN A 164 -2.58 -0.49 -17.16
CA GLN A 164 -3.26 -0.82 -15.89
C GLN A 164 -3.37 -2.32 -15.64
N ALA A 165 -3.64 -3.12 -16.68
CA ALA A 165 -3.79 -4.57 -16.57
C ALA A 165 -2.51 -5.27 -16.04
N GLU A 166 -1.33 -4.81 -16.46
CA GLU A 166 -0.06 -5.35 -15.96
C GLU A 166 0.13 -5.01 -14.48
N MET A 167 -0.28 -3.80 -14.10
CA MET A 167 -0.16 -3.29 -12.75
C MET A 167 -1.08 -4.06 -11.79
N MET A 168 -2.28 -4.45 -12.22
CA MET A 168 -3.23 -5.23 -11.40
C MET A 168 -2.69 -6.61 -10.99
N SER A 169 -1.74 -7.17 -11.72
CA SER A 169 -1.09 -8.44 -11.36
C SER A 169 -0.16 -8.33 -10.14
N LEU A 170 0.18 -7.12 -9.72
CA LEU A 170 1.14 -6.87 -8.64
C LEU A 170 0.49 -6.96 -7.27
N SER A 171 1.29 -7.39 -6.30
CA SER A 171 0.85 -7.48 -4.90
C SER A 171 0.61 -6.14 -4.22
N SER A 172 1.28 -5.11 -4.73
CA SER A 172 1.25 -3.73 -4.27
C SER A 172 0.20 -2.86 -4.94
N ALA A 173 -0.40 -3.26 -6.05
CA ALA A 173 -1.38 -2.45 -6.78
C ALA A 173 -2.48 -1.81 -5.90
N PRO A 174 -3.04 -2.51 -4.89
CA PRO A 174 -4.03 -1.93 -4.00
C PRO A 174 -3.52 -0.79 -3.08
N LEU A 175 -2.20 -0.55 -3.00
CA LEU A 175 -1.63 0.57 -2.22
C LEU A 175 -1.93 1.93 -2.83
N HIS A 176 -2.07 1.98 -4.15
CA HIS A 176 -2.35 3.23 -4.84
C HIS A 176 -3.86 3.35 -5.03
N THR A 177 -4.41 4.39 -4.42
CA THR A 177 -5.85 4.60 -4.31
C THR A 177 -6.57 4.55 -5.66
N HIS A 178 -6.01 5.19 -6.71
CA HIS A 178 -6.64 5.18 -8.04
C HIS A 178 -6.67 3.78 -8.66
N ILE A 179 -5.59 3.01 -8.57
CA ILE A 179 -5.48 1.65 -9.12
C ILE A 179 -6.48 0.74 -8.42
N PHE A 180 -6.58 0.88 -7.10
CA PHE A 180 -7.53 0.09 -6.31
C PHE A 180 -8.97 0.36 -6.74
N TYR A 181 -9.35 1.63 -6.94
CA TYR A 181 -10.70 1.96 -7.40
C TYR A 181 -10.98 1.43 -8.82
N SER A 182 -10.02 1.54 -9.74
CA SER A 182 -10.14 0.97 -11.09
C SER A 182 -10.31 -0.55 -11.05
N LEU A 183 -9.49 -1.25 -10.26
CA LEU A 183 -9.57 -2.70 -10.05
C LEU A 183 -10.93 -3.09 -9.46
N LEU A 184 -11.39 -2.37 -8.45
CA LEU A 184 -12.68 -2.64 -7.82
C LEU A 184 -13.83 -2.44 -8.82
N ALA A 185 -13.79 -1.38 -9.63
CA ALA A 185 -14.77 -1.13 -10.68
C ALA A 185 -14.77 -2.25 -11.72
N GLU A 186 -13.61 -2.65 -12.22
CA GLU A 186 -13.47 -3.74 -13.19
C GLU A 186 -13.99 -5.08 -12.63
N CYS A 187 -13.68 -5.40 -11.36
CA CYS A 187 -14.23 -6.58 -10.70
C CYS A 187 -15.77 -6.54 -10.64
N LEU A 188 -16.36 -5.39 -10.31
CA LEU A 188 -17.82 -5.24 -10.23
C LEU A 188 -18.49 -5.28 -11.61
N GLU A 189 -17.89 -4.66 -12.62
CA GLU A 189 -18.36 -4.74 -14.00
C GLU A 189 -18.33 -6.18 -14.52
N ASN A 190 -17.28 -6.93 -14.21
CA ASN A 190 -17.15 -8.35 -14.56
C ASN A 190 -18.10 -9.27 -13.76
N MET A 191 -18.60 -8.81 -12.61
CA MET A 191 -19.62 -9.53 -11.82
C MET A 191 -21.04 -9.32 -12.37
N SER A 192 -21.34 -8.17 -13.00
CA SER A 192 -22.67 -7.89 -13.56
C SER A 192 -23.15 -8.90 -14.62
N PRO A 193 -22.32 -9.44 -15.53
CA PRO A 193 -22.71 -10.46 -16.50
C PRO A 193 -22.51 -11.89 -16.00
N ALA A 194 -22.14 -12.10 -14.73
CA ALA A 194 -21.81 -13.44 -14.22
C ALA A 194 -23.06 -14.33 -14.06
N ASN A 195 -22.99 -15.54 -14.61
CA ASN A 195 -23.96 -16.62 -14.38
C ASN A 195 -23.66 -17.34 -13.05
N GLU A 196 -24.62 -18.12 -12.51
CA GLU A 196 -24.46 -18.89 -11.26
C GLU A 196 -23.21 -19.79 -11.25
N GLU A 197 -22.78 -20.32 -12.40
CA GLU A 197 -21.60 -21.19 -12.50
C GLU A 197 -20.27 -20.44 -12.32
N ASN A 198 -20.21 -19.16 -12.72
CA ASN A 198 -18.97 -18.38 -12.71
C ASN A 198 -18.91 -17.38 -11.55
N ILE A 199 -20.03 -17.16 -10.84
CA ILE A 199 -20.13 -16.16 -9.78
C ILE A 199 -19.16 -16.45 -8.64
N HIS A 200 -18.97 -17.72 -8.27
CA HIS A 200 -18.04 -18.11 -7.21
C HIS A 200 -16.58 -17.83 -7.56
N GLN A 201 -16.19 -18.07 -8.82
CA GLN A 201 -14.83 -17.77 -9.28
C GLN A 201 -14.58 -16.26 -9.29
N LYS A 202 -15.53 -15.48 -9.82
CA LYS A 202 -15.42 -14.02 -9.90
C LYS A 202 -15.48 -13.35 -8.52
N LEU A 203 -16.26 -13.91 -7.61
CA LEU A 203 -16.27 -13.49 -6.22
C LEU A 203 -14.94 -13.81 -5.52
N GLY A 204 -14.32 -14.96 -5.83
CA GLY A 204 -12.99 -15.30 -5.36
C GLY A 204 -11.90 -14.33 -5.84
N GLU A 205 -11.97 -13.87 -7.09
CA GLU A 205 -11.08 -12.83 -7.63
C GLU A 205 -11.25 -11.50 -6.85
N LEU A 206 -12.49 -11.07 -6.62
CA LEU A 206 -12.79 -9.85 -5.84
C LEU A 206 -12.31 -9.95 -4.39
N ILE A 207 -12.58 -11.07 -3.73
CA ILE A 207 -12.14 -11.35 -2.36
C ILE A 207 -10.61 -11.29 -2.28
N THR A 208 -9.90 -11.92 -3.21
CA THR A 208 -8.44 -11.93 -3.22
C THR A 208 -7.86 -10.52 -3.41
N ALA A 209 -8.53 -9.68 -4.21
CA ALA A 209 -8.15 -8.29 -4.42
C ALA A 209 -8.39 -7.40 -3.18
N VAL A 210 -9.59 -7.49 -2.58
CA VAL A 210 -10.05 -6.62 -1.49
C VAL A 210 -9.46 -7.04 -0.14
N CYS A 211 -9.46 -8.34 0.15
CA CYS A 211 -9.05 -8.90 1.44
C CYS A 211 -7.52 -9.06 1.58
N ARG A 212 -6.74 -8.58 0.60
CA ARG A 212 -5.27 -8.67 0.64
C ARG A 212 -4.65 -7.85 1.77
N ARG A 213 -5.28 -6.74 2.14
CA ARG A 213 -4.86 -5.85 3.25
C ARG A 213 -6.08 -5.36 4.03
N GLU A 214 -5.84 -4.99 5.28
CA GLU A 214 -6.87 -4.44 6.19
C GLU A 214 -7.46 -3.12 5.66
N GLN A 215 -6.61 -2.27 5.08
CA GLN A 215 -7.00 -0.94 4.58
C GLN A 215 -7.90 -1.02 3.33
N THR A 216 -7.59 -1.94 2.41
CA THR A 216 -8.35 -2.12 1.17
C THR A 216 -9.72 -2.72 1.46
N TYR A 217 -9.80 -3.62 2.44
CA TYR A 217 -11.06 -4.14 2.95
C TYR A 217 -11.94 -3.03 3.56
N LEU A 218 -11.38 -2.20 4.44
CA LEU A 218 -12.10 -1.07 5.03
C LEU A 218 -12.66 -0.12 3.96
N VAL A 219 -11.83 0.25 2.97
CA VAL A 219 -12.23 1.16 1.89
C VAL A 219 -13.32 0.53 1.03
N ALA A 220 -13.18 -0.74 0.62
CA ALA A 220 -14.21 -1.44 -0.15
C ALA A 220 -15.55 -1.52 0.61
N ARG A 221 -15.52 -1.90 1.88
CA ARG A 221 -16.70 -1.97 2.75
C ARG A 221 -17.38 -0.61 2.91
N TYR A 222 -16.60 0.45 3.08
CA TYR A 222 -17.14 1.81 3.14
C TYR A 222 -17.86 2.21 1.84
N ILE A 223 -17.27 1.88 0.67
CA ILE A 223 -17.91 2.13 -0.63
C ILE A 223 -19.20 1.34 -0.76
N PHE A 224 -19.17 0.03 -0.47
CA PHE A 224 -20.37 -0.81 -0.58
C PHE A 224 -21.48 -0.33 0.32
N HIS A 225 -21.18 0.01 1.57
CA HIS A 225 -22.14 0.60 2.49
C HIS A 225 -22.71 1.94 1.95
N GLY A 226 -21.85 2.83 1.45
CA GLY A 226 -22.29 4.08 0.83
C GLY A 226 -23.18 3.88 -0.41
N VAL A 227 -22.90 2.87 -1.22
CA VAL A 227 -23.71 2.49 -2.37
C VAL A 227 -25.05 1.88 -1.93
N GLN A 228 -25.04 1.02 -0.91
CA GLN A 228 -26.25 0.45 -0.31
C GLN A 228 -27.19 1.54 0.25
N GLN A 229 -26.65 2.54 0.93
CA GLN A 229 -27.45 3.67 1.44
C GLN A 229 -28.10 4.48 0.31
N LYS A 230 -27.40 4.68 -0.81
CA LYS A 230 -27.91 5.45 -1.96
C LYS A 230 -28.96 4.69 -2.77
N LEU A 231 -28.78 3.38 -2.98
CA LEU A 231 -29.65 2.56 -3.83
C LEU A 231 -30.77 1.84 -3.05
N GLY A 232 -30.67 1.76 -1.73
CA GLY A 232 -31.65 1.10 -0.86
C GLY A 232 -31.92 -0.33 -1.31
N ALA A 233 -33.19 -0.66 -1.54
CA ALA A 233 -33.61 -2.00 -1.96
C ALA A 233 -33.01 -2.47 -3.30
N LYS A 234 -32.59 -1.55 -4.18
CA LYS A 234 -31.94 -1.90 -5.46
C LYS A 234 -30.49 -2.40 -5.27
N ALA A 235 -29.92 -2.25 -4.08
CA ALA A 235 -28.57 -2.68 -3.76
C ALA A 235 -28.47 -4.16 -3.31
N ALA A 236 -29.52 -4.97 -3.48
CA ALA A 236 -29.53 -6.36 -2.99
C ALA A 236 -28.34 -7.20 -3.49
N GLY A 237 -27.92 -7.01 -4.75
CA GLY A 237 -26.73 -7.69 -5.30
C GLY A 237 -25.43 -7.28 -4.60
N ILE A 238 -25.26 -5.98 -4.33
CA ILE A 238 -24.08 -5.46 -3.62
C ILE A 238 -24.09 -5.90 -2.16
N ARG A 239 -25.27 -5.92 -1.50
CA ARG A 239 -25.41 -6.44 -0.14
C ARG A 239 -24.98 -7.90 -0.05
N ARG A 240 -25.38 -8.74 -1.02
CA ARG A 240 -24.93 -10.14 -1.07
C ARG A 240 -23.42 -10.29 -1.23
N ILE A 241 -22.81 -9.48 -2.10
CA ILE A 241 -21.34 -9.47 -2.29
C ILE A 241 -20.65 -9.05 -0.99
N ASP A 242 -21.21 -8.06 -0.32
CA ASP A 242 -20.71 -7.50 0.94
C ASP A 242 -20.78 -8.51 2.09
N ASP A 243 -21.90 -9.26 2.19
CA ASP A 243 -22.09 -10.35 3.14
C ASP A 243 -21.08 -11.47 2.89
N GLU A 244 -20.85 -11.87 1.64
CA GLU A 244 -19.89 -12.95 1.35
C GLU A 244 -18.43 -12.54 1.61
N LEU A 245 -18.08 -11.28 1.35
CA LEU A 245 -16.77 -10.71 1.70
C LEU A 245 -16.53 -10.76 3.21
N GLU A 246 -17.58 -10.50 4.00
CA GLU A 246 -17.56 -10.58 5.45
C GLU A 246 -17.39 -12.01 5.94
N THR A 247 -18.20 -12.95 5.45
CA THR A 247 -18.06 -14.39 5.76
C THR A 247 -16.65 -14.89 5.43
N TYR A 248 -16.14 -14.58 4.24
CA TYR A 248 -14.79 -15.00 3.86
C TYR A 248 -13.71 -14.45 4.79
N MET A 249 -13.82 -13.19 5.22
CA MET A 249 -12.87 -12.56 6.15
C MET A 249 -12.94 -13.17 7.55
N LEU A 250 -14.13 -13.52 8.03
CA LEU A 250 -14.28 -14.17 9.34
C LEU A 250 -13.68 -15.59 9.32
N ASP A 251 -13.92 -16.36 8.26
CA ASP A 251 -13.47 -17.75 8.16
C ASP A 251 -11.96 -17.88 7.89
N ASN A 252 -11.39 -17.03 7.04
CA ASN A 252 -10.04 -17.24 6.50
C ASN A 252 -8.97 -16.31 7.10
N TYR A 253 -9.35 -15.24 7.79
CA TYR A 253 -8.39 -14.23 8.24
C TYR A 253 -8.00 -14.43 9.71
N LYS A 254 -6.71 -14.25 10.00
CA LYS A 254 -6.13 -14.41 11.34
C LYS A 254 -6.64 -13.36 12.37
N ARG A 255 -7.47 -12.41 11.96
CA ARG A 255 -7.92 -11.26 12.76
C ARG A 255 -9.42 -10.98 12.56
N PRO A 256 -10.32 -11.86 13.03
CA PRO A 256 -11.78 -11.67 12.90
C PRO A 256 -12.27 -10.39 13.60
N GLN A 257 -11.59 -9.97 14.67
CA GLN A 257 -11.89 -8.76 15.44
C GLN A 257 -11.91 -7.48 14.59
N LEU A 258 -11.03 -7.38 13.59
CA LEU A 258 -11.02 -6.20 12.73
C LEU A 258 -12.28 -6.14 11.87
N ALA A 259 -12.68 -7.26 11.27
CA ALA A 259 -13.88 -7.34 10.44
C ALA A 259 -15.13 -6.99 11.26
N ILE A 260 -15.24 -7.56 12.46
CA ILE A 260 -16.31 -7.27 13.43
C ILE A 260 -16.35 -5.77 13.77
N ASN A 261 -15.20 -5.18 14.09
CA ASN A 261 -15.16 -3.76 14.45
C ASN A 261 -15.54 -2.84 13.28
N ILE A 262 -15.12 -3.18 12.06
CA ILE A 262 -15.47 -2.42 10.85
C ILE A 262 -16.97 -2.52 10.58
N GLN A 263 -17.55 -3.71 10.69
CA GLN A 263 -18.98 -3.95 10.51
C GLN A 263 -19.82 -3.16 11.53
N LEU A 264 -19.47 -3.21 12.81
CA LEU A 264 -20.16 -2.47 13.86
C LEU A 264 -20.05 -0.95 13.65
N LEU A 265 -18.87 -0.48 13.23
CA LEU A 265 -18.64 0.93 12.89
C LEU A 265 -19.51 1.38 11.72
N LEU A 266 -19.57 0.60 10.64
CA LEU A 266 -20.39 0.92 9.46
C LEU A 266 -21.88 0.88 9.77
N SER A 267 -22.30 0.05 10.72
CA SER A 267 -23.67 0.03 11.25
C SER A 267 -24.01 1.27 12.10
N GLY A 268 -23.04 2.16 12.37
CA GLY A 268 -23.24 3.40 13.11
C GLY A 268 -22.99 3.28 14.61
N LEU A 269 -22.39 2.19 15.09
CA LEU A 269 -22.02 2.02 16.50
C LEU A 269 -20.53 2.27 16.72
N VAL A 270 -20.21 2.95 17.83
CA VAL A 270 -18.81 3.20 18.21
C VAL A 270 -18.29 2.04 19.05
N VAL A 271 -17.28 1.35 18.53
CA VAL A 271 -16.55 0.29 19.25
C VAL A 271 -15.72 0.90 20.38
N GLY A 272 -15.79 0.30 21.58
CA GLY A 272 -15.00 0.72 22.76
C GLY A 272 -15.66 1.79 23.64
N GLY A 273 -16.93 2.14 23.40
CA GLY A 273 -17.70 3.10 24.21
C GLY A 273 -18.46 2.51 25.40
N GLY A 274 -18.29 1.22 25.72
CA GLY A 274 -19.07 0.52 26.75
C GLY A 274 -20.54 0.32 26.36
N ASN A 275 -20.83 0.20 25.06
CA ASN A 275 -22.17 -0.07 24.56
C ASN A 275 -22.46 -1.57 24.62
N SER A 276 -23.41 -1.94 25.48
CA SER A 276 -23.86 -3.32 25.69
C SER A 276 -24.26 -4.04 24.40
N VAL A 277 -24.79 -3.33 23.40
CA VAL A 277 -25.17 -3.89 22.09
C VAL A 277 -23.95 -4.26 21.26
N VAL A 278 -22.90 -3.42 21.28
CA VAL A 278 -21.64 -3.66 20.56
C VAL A 278 -20.93 -4.85 21.16
N ASP A 279 -20.82 -4.89 22.49
CA ASP A 279 -20.11 -5.94 23.21
C ASP A 279 -20.82 -7.29 23.03
N ALA A 280 -22.16 -7.30 23.14
CA ALA A 280 -22.97 -8.50 22.90
C ALA A 280 -22.89 -8.97 21.44
N ALA A 281 -23.01 -8.07 20.46
CA ALA A 281 -22.92 -8.44 19.04
C ALA A 281 -21.51 -8.95 18.68
N ALA A 282 -20.45 -8.29 19.16
CA ALA A 282 -19.08 -8.73 18.93
C ALA A 282 -18.79 -10.11 19.55
N SER A 283 -19.30 -10.36 20.76
CA SER A 283 -19.22 -11.66 21.44
C SER A 283 -19.89 -12.77 20.61
N ILE A 284 -21.13 -12.54 20.16
CA ILE A 284 -21.88 -13.52 19.36
C ILE A 284 -21.16 -13.85 18.05
N ILE A 285 -20.65 -12.83 17.34
CA ILE A 285 -19.95 -13.03 16.06
C ILE A 285 -18.61 -13.75 16.29
N GLN A 286 -17.91 -13.43 17.37
CA GLN A 286 -16.62 -14.05 17.67
C GLN A 286 -16.73 -15.50 18.11
N GLU A 287 -17.72 -15.83 18.94
CA GLU A 287 -17.91 -17.19 19.49
C GLU A 287 -18.77 -18.08 18.59
N GLU A 288 -19.36 -17.52 17.51
CA GLU A 288 -20.35 -18.18 16.65
C GLU A 288 -21.53 -18.76 17.45
N TYR A 289 -21.78 -18.20 18.64
CA TYR A 289 -22.71 -18.75 19.62
C TYR A 289 -23.47 -17.63 20.33
N ALA A 290 -24.81 -17.74 20.37
CA ALA A 290 -25.66 -16.75 21.01
C ALA A 290 -25.83 -17.02 22.52
N ALA A 291 -24.83 -16.59 23.30
CA ALA A 291 -24.87 -16.72 24.75
C ALA A 291 -26.07 -15.99 25.37
N THR A 292 -26.63 -16.59 26.42
CA THR A 292 -27.87 -16.10 27.04
C THR A 292 -27.73 -14.69 27.64
N GLY A 293 -26.54 -14.32 28.10
CA GLY A 293 -26.26 -12.96 28.59
C GLY A 293 -26.25 -11.91 27.48
N ASP A 294 -25.70 -12.25 26.32
CA ASP A 294 -25.60 -11.37 25.17
C ASP A 294 -26.98 -11.13 24.55
N VAL A 295 -27.77 -12.19 24.38
CA VAL A 295 -29.16 -12.07 23.87
C VAL A 295 -30.06 -11.29 24.85
N ALA A 296 -29.88 -11.48 26.16
CA ALA A 296 -30.61 -10.69 27.14
C ALA A 296 -30.22 -9.20 27.09
N SER A 297 -28.94 -8.89 26.85
CA SER A 297 -28.45 -7.53 26.70
C SER A 297 -29.01 -6.87 25.43
N LEU A 298 -28.99 -7.56 24.29
CA LEU A 298 -29.62 -7.11 23.05
C LEU A 298 -31.12 -6.88 23.27
N TYR A 299 -31.84 -7.85 23.82
CA TYR A 299 -33.28 -7.73 24.08
C TYR A 299 -33.60 -6.51 24.94
N ASN A 300 -32.86 -6.30 26.04
CA ASN A 300 -33.11 -5.19 26.95
C ASN A 300 -32.89 -3.83 26.29
N GLU A 301 -31.90 -3.68 25.40
CA GLU A 301 -31.62 -2.42 24.70
C GLU A 301 -32.65 -2.15 23.60
N TYR A 302 -32.98 -3.14 22.77
CA TYR A 302 -33.96 -2.97 21.69
C TYR A 302 -35.40 -2.84 22.23
N HIS A 303 -35.83 -3.74 23.12
CA HIS A 303 -37.15 -3.68 23.74
C HIS A 303 -37.25 -2.49 24.71
N GLY A 304 -36.18 -2.21 25.45
CA GLY A 304 -36.10 -1.05 26.33
C GLY A 304 -36.24 0.27 25.57
N ALA A 305 -35.63 0.40 24.39
CA ALA A 305 -35.78 1.58 23.54
C ALA A 305 -37.24 1.78 23.10
N VAL A 306 -37.93 0.69 22.70
CA VAL A 306 -39.36 0.72 22.33
C VAL A 306 -40.24 1.15 23.50
N VAL A 307 -39.99 0.61 24.70
CA VAL A 307 -40.78 0.92 25.91
C VAL A 307 -40.50 2.32 26.45
N SER A 308 -39.25 2.79 26.38
CA SER A 308 -38.82 4.08 26.94
C SER A 308 -38.88 5.25 25.95
N GLY A 309 -39.22 5.00 24.68
CA GLY A 309 -39.29 6.02 23.63
C GLY A 309 -37.93 6.60 23.23
N LYS A 310 -36.82 5.90 23.55
CA LYS A 310 -35.47 6.29 23.15
C LYS A 310 -35.18 5.87 21.71
N LEU A 311 -34.18 6.50 21.09
CA LEU A 311 -33.70 6.07 19.76
C LEU A 311 -33.16 4.64 19.87
N ALA A 312 -33.82 3.71 19.18
CA ALA A 312 -33.40 2.31 19.16
C ALA A 312 -32.04 2.16 18.46
N PRO A 313 -31.23 1.16 18.85
CA PRO A 313 -30.02 0.83 18.13
C PRO A 313 -30.33 0.44 16.66
N PRO A 314 -29.35 0.56 15.74
CA PRO A 314 -29.53 0.23 14.34
C PRO A 314 -29.99 -1.22 14.10
N VAL A 315 -31.12 -1.41 13.42
CA VAL A 315 -31.69 -2.75 13.16
C VAL A 315 -30.80 -3.63 12.28
N ASP A 316 -29.89 -3.03 11.53
CA ASP A 316 -28.99 -3.74 10.61
C ASP A 316 -28.08 -4.73 11.34
N ILE A 317 -27.82 -4.53 12.63
CA ILE A 317 -27.05 -5.46 13.48
C ILE A 317 -27.79 -6.77 13.68
N LEU A 318 -29.10 -6.72 13.98
CA LEU A 318 -29.92 -7.92 14.15
C LEU A 318 -30.18 -8.63 12.81
N ARG A 319 -30.07 -7.90 11.69
CA ARG A 319 -30.23 -8.45 10.34
C ARG A 319 -28.96 -9.05 9.78
N ASN A 320 -27.84 -8.88 10.45
CA ASN A 320 -26.58 -9.46 10.02
C ASN A 320 -26.61 -10.98 10.17
N GLY A 321 -26.19 -11.71 9.13
CA GLY A 321 -26.20 -13.17 9.10
C GLY A 321 -25.38 -13.81 10.23
N CYS A 322 -24.23 -13.22 10.59
CA CYS A 322 -23.35 -13.73 11.63
C CYS A 322 -23.91 -13.55 13.05
N VAL A 323 -24.89 -12.66 13.25
CA VAL A 323 -25.61 -12.51 14.54
C VAL A 323 -26.90 -13.32 14.52
N LEU A 324 -27.66 -13.25 13.43
CA LEU A 324 -28.96 -13.89 13.30
C LEU A 324 -28.86 -15.41 13.25
N HIS A 325 -27.85 -15.95 12.56
CA HIS A 325 -27.69 -17.39 12.40
C HIS A 325 -27.44 -18.10 13.75
N PRO A 326 -26.50 -17.68 14.62
CA PRO A 326 -26.35 -18.26 15.95
C PRO A 326 -27.61 -18.17 16.81
N ILE A 327 -28.39 -17.09 16.70
CA ILE A 327 -29.66 -16.93 17.44
C ILE A 327 -30.69 -17.95 16.93
N ILE A 328 -30.84 -18.10 15.61
CA ILE A 328 -31.73 -19.09 14.99
C ILE A 328 -31.30 -20.52 15.39
N GLU A 329 -30.01 -20.82 15.39
CA GLU A 329 -29.49 -22.12 15.81
C GLU A 329 -29.76 -22.39 17.29
N GLN A 330 -29.73 -21.40 18.18
CA GLN A 330 -30.17 -21.63 19.56
C GLN A 330 -31.67 -21.94 19.65
N VAL A 331 -32.51 -21.24 18.88
CA VAL A 331 -33.96 -21.42 18.93
C VAL A 331 -34.40 -22.74 18.31
N PHE A 332 -33.88 -23.05 17.13
CA PHE A 332 -34.35 -24.15 16.28
C PHE A 332 -33.34 -25.29 16.16
N GLY A 333 -32.11 -25.14 16.66
CA GLY A 333 -31.04 -26.15 16.53
C GLY A 333 -31.40 -27.52 17.08
N HIS A 334 -32.23 -27.56 18.13
CA HIS A 334 -32.76 -28.79 18.69
C HIS A 334 -33.60 -29.63 17.71
N LEU A 335 -34.04 -29.07 16.58
CA LEU A 335 -34.79 -29.76 15.52
C LEU A 335 -33.86 -30.51 14.55
N TRP A 336 -32.59 -30.12 14.43
CA TRP A 336 -31.66 -30.66 13.44
C TRP A 336 -30.32 -31.16 14.01
N ASP A 337 -29.93 -30.76 15.22
CA ASP A 337 -28.71 -31.23 15.88
C ASP A 337 -28.95 -31.48 17.39
N THR A 338 -28.54 -32.65 17.87
CA THR A 338 -28.73 -33.10 19.27
C THR A 338 -27.67 -32.55 20.23
N THR A 339 -26.65 -31.87 19.70
CA THR A 339 -25.51 -31.35 20.49
C THR A 339 -25.73 -29.92 21.01
N VAL A 340 -26.71 -29.18 20.48
CA VAL A 340 -27.01 -27.80 20.90
C VAL A 340 -27.63 -27.81 22.31
N GLN A 341 -27.07 -27.02 23.23
CA GLN A 341 -27.60 -26.89 24.59
C GLN A 341 -29.08 -26.50 24.56
N LYS A 342 -29.91 -27.26 25.29
CA LYS A 342 -31.33 -26.92 25.45
C LYS A 342 -31.47 -25.50 26.00
N MET A 343 -32.14 -24.63 25.24
CA MET A 343 -32.50 -23.30 25.70
C MET A 343 -33.18 -23.35 27.08
N ARG A 344 -32.85 -22.38 27.94
CA ARG A 344 -33.57 -22.20 29.20
C ARG A 344 -34.98 -21.72 28.87
N PRO A 345 -36.04 -22.42 29.31
CA PRO A 345 -37.42 -22.10 28.95
C PRO A 345 -37.86 -20.70 29.44
N GLU A 346 -37.24 -20.19 30.50
CA GLU A 346 -37.50 -18.85 31.06
C GLU A 346 -37.08 -17.70 30.15
N LEU A 347 -36.19 -17.95 29.19
CA LEU A 347 -35.62 -16.92 28.31
C LEU A 347 -36.03 -17.09 26.85
N ALA A 348 -36.83 -18.11 26.52
CA ALA A 348 -37.34 -18.36 25.18
C ALA A 348 -38.09 -17.14 24.60
N ASN A 349 -38.83 -16.41 25.42
CA ASN A 349 -39.56 -15.19 25.03
C ASN A 349 -38.64 -14.00 24.66
N LYS A 350 -37.33 -14.09 24.93
CA LYS A 350 -36.36 -13.05 24.54
C LYS A 350 -35.66 -13.36 23.22
N TYR A 351 -35.70 -14.62 22.80
CA TYR A 351 -35.12 -15.08 21.53
C TYR A 351 -36.14 -15.03 20.38
N ILE A 352 -37.44 -15.13 20.70
CA ILE A 352 -38.59 -14.96 19.80
C ILE A 352 -39.01 -13.50 19.81
#